data_AF-A0A924C1L4-F1
#
_entry.id   AF-A0A924C1L4-F1
#
_cell.length_a   1.000
_cell.length_b   1.000
_cell.length_c   1.000
_cell.angle_alpha   90.00
_cell.angle_beta   90.00
_cell.angle_gamma   90.00
#
_symmetry.space_group_name_H-M   'P 1'
#
loop_
_entity.id
_entity.type
_entity.pdbx_description
1 polymer ?
#
loop_
_entity_poly.entity_id
_entity_poly.type
_entity_poly.pdbx_seq_one_letter_code
_entity_poly.pdbx_strand_id
1 'polypeptide(L)'
;MSSIIAPTSQLRILVSLNGLSFYSTGVSHNNVNMLKNISFSSSQRVAKIEDLLNDVFNNNVELVQKYDQVLVVHSNNLSTFVPTEIFDEDYLGSYLQYNTKVFETDFFAFDVMPKHQMNSVYIPYINMNNFFIDFYGSF
;
A
#
# COMPACT_ATOMS: atom_id res chain seq x y z
N MET A 1 -2.23 6.31 -33.92
CA MET A 1 -2.74 4.96 -33.58
C MET A 1 -3.20 5.00 -32.14
N SER A 2 -4.51 5.07 -31.92
CA SER A 2 -5.14 5.04 -30.60
C SER A 2 -5.11 3.60 -30.09
N SER A 3 -4.31 3.30 -29.07
CA SER A 3 -4.37 2.02 -28.38
C SER A 3 -5.69 1.95 -27.61
N ILE A 4 -6.58 1.06 -28.02
CA ILE A 4 -7.76 0.70 -27.23
C ILE A 4 -7.22 0.00 -25.99
N ILE A 5 -7.27 0.67 -24.84
CA ILE A 5 -6.92 0.06 -23.55
C ILE A 5 -8.00 -1.00 -23.30
N ALA A 6 -7.59 -2.27 -23.28
CA ALA A 6 -8.49 -3.35 -22.90
C ALA A 6 -9.03 -3.04 -21.50
N PRO A 7 -10.33 -3.22 -21.26
CA PRO A 7 -10.90 -2.92 -19.96
C PRO A 7 -10.25 -3.77 -18.86
N THR A 8 -9.56 -3.13 -17.91
CA THR A 8 -8.84 -3.79 -16.81
C THR A 8 -9.64 -3.70 -15.52
N SER A 9 -9.86 -4.84 -14.86
CA SER A 9 -10.35 -4.89 -13.49
C SER A 9 -9.29 -4.39 -12.52
N GLN A 10 -9.66 -3.56 -11.55
CA GLN A 10 -8.71 -2.97 -10.60
C GLN A 10 -9.20 -3.14 -9.17
N LEU A 11 -8.25 -3.38 -8.26
CA LEU A 11 -8.43 -3.31 -6.82
C LEU A 11 -7.46 -2.28 -6.25
N ARG A 12 -7.98 -1.36 -5.45
CA ARG A 12 -7.17 -0.37 -4.73
C ARG A 12 -7.44 -0.50 -3.26
N ILE A 13 -6.38 -0.62 -2.48
CA ILE A 13 -6.43 -0.76 -1.03
C ILE A 13 -5.62 0.38 -0.41
N LEU A 14 -6.20 1.10 0.54
CA LEU A 14 -5.51 2.03 1.43
C LEU A 14 -5.47 1.37 2.81
N VAL A 15 -4.27 1.12 3.33
CA VAL A 15 -4.09 0.35 4.57
C VAL A 15 -3.28 1.12 5.61
N SER A 16 -3.63 0.96 6.87
CA SER A 16 -2.90 1.50 8.03
C SER A 16 -3.01 0.53 9.21
N LEU A 17 -2.29 0.81 10.31
CA LEU A 17 -2.46 0.07 11.57
C LEU A 17 -3.86 0.24 12.20
N ASN A 18 -4.64 1.21 11.74
CA ASN A 18 -5.97 1.51 12.25
C ASN A 18 -7.10 0.90 11.42
N GLY A 19 -6.78 0.18 10.35
CA GLY A 19 -7.77 -0.39 9.44
C GLY A 19 -7.40 -0.17 7.98
N LEU A 20 -8.35 -0.50 7.11
CA LEU A 20 -8.19 -0.39 5.68
C LEU A 20 -9.45 0.09 4.98
N SER A 21 -9.27 0.73 3.83
CA SER A 21 -10.34 1.05 2.91
C SER A 21 -10.00 0.50 1.55
N PHE A 22 -10.99 0.02 0.80
CA PHE A 22 -10.75 -0.51 -0.52
C PHE A 22 -11.92 -0.26 -1.45
N TYR A 23 -11.61 -0.25 -2.74
CA TYR A 23 -12.60 -0.27 -3.79
C TYR A 23 -12.13 -1.12 -4.97
N SER A 24 -13.09 -1.62 -5.74
CA SER A 24 -12.82 -2.31 -6.99
C SER A 24 -13.63 -1.77 -8.15
N THR A 25 -13.07 -1.85 -9.34
CA THR A 25 -13.71 -1.47 -10.61
C THR A 25 -13.78 -2.67 -11.54
N GLY A 26 -14.90 -2.77 -12.26
CA GLY A 26 -15.13 -3.82 -13.25
C GLY A 26 -14.53 -3.51 -14.61
N VAL A 27 -14.50 -4.52 -15.48
CA VAL A 27 -14.04 -4.44 -16.87
C VAL A 27 -14.88 -3.42 -17.66
N SER A 28 -16.21 -3.52 -17.62
CA SER A 28 -17.08 -2.58 -18.33
C SER A 28 -17.58 -1.46 -17.40
N HIS A 29 -17.00 -0.27 -17.55
CA HIS A 29 -17.35 1.02 -16.96
C HIS A 29 -16.59 1.41 -15.68
N ASN A 30 -16.14 2.66 -15.71
CA ASN A 30 -15.46 3.46 -14.67
C ASN A 30 -16.30 3.67 -13.38
N ASN A 31 -17.25 2.79 -13.11
CA ASN A 31 -18.09 2.83 -11.92
C ASN A 31 -17.33 2.17 -10.78
N VAL A 32 -17.10 2.93 -9.71
CA VAL A 32 -16.67 2.37 -8.43
C VAL A 32 -17.79 1.44 -7.98
N ASN A 33 -17.56 0.13 -8.10
CA ASN A 33 -18.61 -0.84 -7.80
C ASN A 33 -18.94 -0.84 -6.30
N MET A 34 -17.94 -0.51 -5.46
CA MET A 34 -18.10 -0.49 -4.01
C MET A 34 -16.88 0.17 -3.36
N LEU A 35 -17.10 1.07 -2.40
CA LEU A 35 -16.07 1.56 -1.47
C LEU A 35 -16.42 1.05 -0.07
N LYS A 36 -15.52 0.29 0.55
CA LYS A 36 -15.65 -0.18 1.93
C LYS A 36 -14.54 0.42 2.79
N ASN A 37 -14.88 0.75 4.03
CA ASN A 37 -13.94 1.22 5.05
C ASN A 37 -14.14 0.35 6.30
N ILE A 38 -13.03 -0.20 6.80
CA ILE A 38 -12.98 -1.08 7.95
C ILE A 38 -11.97 -0.48 8.91
N SER A 39 -12.41 -0.18 10.13
CA SER A 39 -11.55 0.31 11.20
C SER A 39 -11.28 -0.80 12.22
N PHE A 40 -10.05 -0.84 12.72
CA PHE A 40 -9.67 -1.70 13.84
C PHE A 40 -9.83 -0.91 15.13
N SER A 41 -10.58 -1.44 16.09
CA SER A 41 -10.74 -0.83 17.41
C SER A 41 -9.46 -0.93 18.25
N SER A 42 -9.39 -0.14 19.33
CA SER A 42 -8.22 -0.16 20.23
C SER A 42 -7.98 -1.52 20.87
N SER A 43 -9.03 -2.28 21.19
CA SER A 43 -8.91 -3.63 21.73
C SER A 43 -8.43 -4.63 20.67
N GLN A 44 -8.85 -4.48 19.42
CA GLN A 44 -8.41 -5.33 18.31
C GLN A 44 -6.93 -5.14 17.98
N ARG A 45 -6.40 -3.92 18.09
CA ARG A 45 -4.98 -3.60 17.77
C ARG A 45 -3.96 -4.22 18.74
N VAL A 46 -4.40 -4.98 19.75
CA VAL A 46 -3.53 -5.82 20.59
C VAL A 46 -3.19 -7.14 19.88
N ALA A 47 -4.03 -7.59 18.93
CA ALA A 47 -3.78 -8.75 18.09
C ALA A 47 -2.69 -8.47 17.04
N LYS A 48 -2.18 -9.54 16.42
CA LYS A 48 -1.27 -9.42 15.29
C LYS A 48 -2.00 -8.81 14.09
N ILE A 49 -1.31 -7.98 13.31
CA ILE A 49 -1.92 -7.29 12.18
C ILE A 49 -2.39 -8.30 11.11
N GLU A 50 -1.67 -9.40 10.95
CA GLU A 50 -1.98 -10.49 10.04
C GLU A 50 -3.31 -11.17 10.39
N ASP A 51 -3.60 -11.35 11.68
CA ASP A 51 -4.87 -11.94 12.13
C ASP A 51 -6.04 -11.00 11.80
N LEU A 52 -5.87 -9.70 12.04
CA LEU A 52 -6.88 -8.69 11.69
C LEU A 52 -7.12 -8.62 10.18
N LEU A 53 -6.07 -8.68 9.37
CA LEU A 53 -6.18 -8.67 7.91
C LEU A 53 -6.82 -9.95 7.38
N ASN A 54 -6.49 -11.11 7.94
CA ASN A 54 -7.17 -12.38 7.63
C ASN A 54 -8.67 -12.30 7.90
N ASP A 55 -9.07 -11.75 9.05
CA ASP A 55 -10.49 -11.54 9.38
C ASP A 55 -11.17 -10.63 8.35
N VAL A 56 -10.50 -9.55 7.91
CA VAL A 56 -11.05 -8.68 6.86
C VAL A 56 -11.23 -9.44 5.55
N PHE A 57 -10.23 -10.20 5.11
CA PHE A 57 -10.29 -10.94 3.84
C PHE A 57 -11.35 -12.04 3.86
N ASN A 58 -11.50 -12.74 5.00
CA ASN A 58 -12.53 -13.77 5.18
C ASN A 58 -13.96 -13.19 5.10
N ASN A 59 -14.15 -11.94 5.51
CA ASN A 59 -15.45 -11.28 5.53
C ASN A 59 -15.75 -10.44 4.28
N ASN A 60 -14.80 -10.32 3.35
CA ASN A 60 -14.93 -9.49 2.15
C ASN A 60 -14.44 -10.24 0.92
N VAL A 61 -15.36 -10.96 0.28
CA VAL A 61 -15.10 -11.78 -0.92
C VAL A 61 -14.43 -10.98 -2.05
N GLU A 62 -14.67 -9.67 -2.10
CA GLU A 62 -14.11 -8.77 -3.10
C GLU A 62 -12.59 -8.60 -2.97
N LEU A 63 -12.01 -8.81 -1.79
CA LEU A 63 -10.55 -8.78 -1.61
C LEU A 63 -9.86 -10.05 -2.12
N VAL A 64 -10.58 -11.15 -2.28
CA VAL A 64 -10.04 -12.46 -2.67
C VAL A 64 -10.25 -12.73 -4.18
N GLN A 65 -10.98 -11.85 -4.87
CA GLN A 65 -11.16 -11.94 -6.31
C GLN A 65 -9.85 -11.65 -7.07
N LYS A 66 -9.79 -12.15 -8.31
CA LYS A 66 -8.67 -11.85 -9.22
C LYS A 66 -8.92 -10.51 -9.91
N TYR A 67 -7.89 -9.67 -9.91
CA TYR A 67 -7.87 -8.38 -10.58
C TYR A 67 -6.66 -8.30 -11.51
N ASP A 68 -6.80 -7.56 -12.61
CA ASP A 68 -5.69 -7.32 -13.54
C ASP A 68 -4.66 -6.36 -12.94
N GLN A 69 -5.11 -5.46 -12.06
CA GLN A 69 -4.26 -4.54 -11.33
C GLN A 69 -4.66 -4.47 -9.87
N VAL A 70 -3.69 -4.65 -8.98
CA VAL A 70 -3.83 -4.38 -7.55
C VAL A 70 -2.89 -3.22 -7.23
N LEU A 71 -3.33 -2.26 -6.40
CA LEU A 71 -2.44 -1.29 -5.77
C LEU A 71 -2.76 -1.22 -4.30
N VAL A 72 -1.73 -1.39 -3.48
CA VAL A 72 -1.81 -1.22 -2.04
C VAL A 72 -1.05 0.06 -1.69
N VAL A 73 -1.74 1.00 -1.05
CA VAL A 73 -1.19 2.26 -0.58
C VAL A 73 -1.12 2.20 0.94
N HIS A 74 0.09 2.35 1.48
CA HIS A 74 0.30 2.40 2.91
C HIS A 74 0.12 3.83 3.43
N SER A 75 -0.86 4.02 4.31
CA SER A 75 -1.14 5.31 4.96
C SER A 75 -0.48 5.37 6.33
N ASN A 76 0.71 5.98 6.40
CA ASN A 76 1.46 6.20 7.63
C ASN A 76 2.34 7.47 7.54
N ASN A 77 3.03 7.78 8.64
CA ASN A 77 4.00 8.88 8.74
C ASN A 77 5.46 8.40 8.72
N LEU A 78 5.72 7.21 8.17
CA LEU A 78 7.03 6.58 8.08
C LEU A 78 7.65 6.76 6.70
N SER A 79 7.43 7.93 6.08
CA SER A 79 7.87 8.23 4.73
C SER A 79 8.28 9.69 4.58
N THR A 80 9.11 9.96 3.57
CA THR A 80 9.48 11.31 3.16
C THR A 80 9.73 11.36 1.65
N PHE A 81 9.53 12.53 1.05
CA PHE A 81 9.81 12.75 -0.37
C PHE A 81 11.20 13.36 -0.55
N VAL A 82 11.98 12.78 -1.46
CA VAL A 82 13.34 13.22 -1.80
C VAL A 82 13.37 13.59 -3.28
N PRO A 83 13.71 14.83 -3.66
CA PRO A 83 13.90 15.21 -5.06
C PRO A 83 14.93 14.31 -5.75
N THR A 84 14.65 13.91 -7.00
CA THR A 84 15.50 12.98 -7.77
C THR A 84 16.94 13.48 -7.89
N GLU A 85 17.16 14.80 -7.98
CA GLU A 85 18.50 15.40 -8.10
C GLU A 85 19.43 15.14 -6.90
N ILE A 86 18.86 14.90 -5.72
CA ILE A 86 19.63 14.72 -4.47
C ILE A 86 19.39 13.33 -3.85
N PHE A 87 18.74 12.44 -4.59
CA PHE A 87 18.44 11.09 -4.13
C PHE A 87 19.62 10.15 -4.35
N ASP A 88 19.93 9.38 -3.32
CA ASP A 88 20.95 8.33 -3.32
C ASP A 88 20.42 7.12 -2.50
N GLU A 89 20.38 5.95 -3.12
CA GLU A 89 19.83 4.73 -2.52
C GLU A 89 20.65 4.21 -1.34
N ASP A 90 21.91 4.64 -1.20
CA ASP A 90 22.74 4.29 -0.04
C ASP A 90 22.40 5.12 1.21
N TYR A 91 21.56 6.16 1.08
CA TYR A 91 21.24 7.12 2.14
C TYR A 91 19.77 7.13 2.59
N LEU A 92 18.97 6.10 2.29
CA LEU A 92 17.53 6.05 2.59
C LEU A 92 17.19 6.41 4.05
N GLY A 93 17.88 5.78 5.01
CA GLY A 93 17.66 6.05 6.44
C GLY A 93 18.02 7.50 6.84
N SER A 94 19.02 8.09 6.17
CA SER A 94 19.44 9.48 6.41
C SER A 94 18.42 10.50 5.94
N TYR A 95 17.63 10.21 4.91
CA TYR A 95 16.52 11.08 4.52
C TYR A 95 15.37 11.04 5.53
N LEU A 96 15.09 9.86 6.08
CA LEU A 96 13.97 9.64 7.01
C LEU A 96 14.22 10.24 8.40
N GLN A 97 15.46 10.25 8.89
CA GLN A 97 15.80 10.65 10.26
C GLN A 97 15.32 12.05 10.67
N TYR A 98 15.05 12.93 9.70
CA TYR A 98 14.61 14.30 9.94
C TYR A 98 13.12 14.40 10.31
N ASN A 99 12.30 13.45 9.83
CA ASN A 99 10.83 13.50 9.97
C ASN A 99 10.27 12.29 10.72
N THR A 100 11.05 11.22 10.82
CA THR A 100 10.64 9.93 11.38
C THR A 100 11.73 9.42 12.32
N LYS A 101 11.32 8.77 13.41
CA LYS A 101 12.28 8.08 14.28
C LYS A 101 12.77 6.81 13.56
N VAL A 102 14.08 6.73 13.37
CA VAL A 102 14.74 5.64 12.66
C VAL A 102 15.61 4.83 13.63
N PHE A 103 15.65 3.52 13.44
CA PHE A 103 16.51 2.58 14.16
C PHE A 103 17.47 1.87 13.19
N GLU A 104 18.63 1.42 13.69
CA GLU A 104 19.62 0.68 12.88
C GLU A 104 19.07 -0.65 12.32
N THR A 105 18.05 -1.20 12.96
CA THR A 105 17.38 -2.45 12.57
C THR A 105 16.23 -2.25 11.58
N ASP A 106 15.89 -1.00 11.25
CA ASP A 106 14.80 -0.73 10.32
C ASP A 106 15.20 -1.13 8.90
N PHE A 107 14.22 -1.64 8.16
CA PHE A 107 14.34 -1.85 6.73
C PHE A 107 13.86 -0.59 6.01
N PHE A 108 14.63 -0.11 5.03
CA PHE A 108 14.29 1.06 4.23
C PHE A 108 14.01 0.66 2.79
N ALA A 109 13.02 1.30 2.19
CA ALA A 109 12.66 1.12 0.80
C ALA A 109 12.27 2.46 0.16
N PHE A 110 12.11 2.47 -1.16
CA PHE A 110 11.67 3.65 -1.88
C PHE A 110 10.89 3.32 -3.15
N ASP A 111 10.01 4.26 -3.52
CA ASP A 111 9.29 4.27 -4.79
C ASP A 111 9.71 5.48 -5.63
N VAL A 112 9.99 5.26 -6.91
CA VAL A 112 10.29 6.34 -7.86
C VAL A 112 9.00 6.99 -8.34
N MET A 113 8.94 8.31 -8.34
CA MET A 113 7.83 9.10 -8.89
C MET A 113 8.30 9.98 -10.06
N PRO A 114 8.48 9.42 -11.28
CA PRO A 114 9.10 10.14 -12.40
C PRO A 114 8.37 11.43 -12.78
N LYS A 115 7.03 11.42 -12.70
CA LYS A 115 6.20 12.59 -13.03
C LYS A 115 6.49 13.82 -12.16
N HIS A 116 6.96 13.61 -10.93
CA HIS A 116 7.19 14.67 -9.95
C HIS A 116 8.69 14.88 -9.70
N GLN A 117 9.57 14.13 -10.37
CA GLN A 117 11.02 14.13 -10.15
C GLN A 117 11.37 13.97 -8.66
N MET A 118 10.72 13.00 -8.02
CA MET A 118 10.88 12.69 -6.60
C MET A 118 10.89 11.18 -6.38
N ASN A 119 11.44 10.77 -5.24
CA ASN A 119 11.35 9.43 -4.69
C ASN A 119 10.63 9.50 -3.34
N SER A 120 9.70 8.57 -3.11
CA SER A 120 9.09 8.35 -1.80
C SER A 120 9.96 7.36 -1.05
N VAL A 121 10.69 7.80 -0.02
CA VAL A 121 11.52 6.94 0.82
C VAL A 121 10.74 6.60 2.09
N TYR A 122 10.74 5.33 2.52
CA TYR A 122 9.88 4.89 3.61
C TYR A 122 10.39 3.65 4.38
N ILE A 123 9.83 3.45 5.57
CA ILE A 123 9.95 2.22 6.37
C ILE A 123 8.66 1.40 6.17
N PRO A 124 8.69 0.27 5.45
CA PRO A 124 7.49 -0.54 5.26
C PRO A 124 7.14 -1.26 6.56
N TYR A 125 5.84 -1.39 6.83
CA TYR A 125 5.36 -2.35 7.82
C TYR A 125 5.49 -3.76 7.25
N ILE A 126 6.66 -4.39 7.45
CA ILE A 126 7.08 -5.65 6.81
C ILE A 126 5.99 -6.73 6.90
N ASN A 127 5.44 -6.97 8.09
CA ASN A 127 4.41 -8.00 8.29
C ASN A 127 3.15 -7.75 7.45
N MET A 128 2.71 -6.50 7.40
CA MET A 128 1.54 -6.10 6.62
C MET A 128 1.84 -6.13 5.11
N ASN A 129 3.04 -5.70 4.69
CA ASN A 129 3.45 -5.77 3.29
C ASN A 129 3.56 -7.22 2.80
N ASN A 130 4.18 -8.09 3.59
CA ASN A 130 4.32 -9.52 3.28
C ASN A 130 2.96 -10.20 3.20
N PHE A 131 2.02 -9.85 4.08
CA PHE A 131 0.64 -10.34 3.98
C PHE A 131 0.03 -10.05 2.59
N PHE A 132 0.16 -8.82 2.08
CA PHE A 132 -0.38 -8.49 0.75
C PHE A 132 0.39 -9.18 -0.39
N ILE A 133 1.71 -9.37 -0.24
CA ILE A 133 2.52 -10.12 -1.21
C ILE A 133 2.08 -11.59 -1.28
N ASP A 134 1.78 -12.21 -0.14
CA ASP A 134 1.32 -13.59 -0.10
C ASP A 134 -0.03 -13.79 -0.82
N PHE A 135 -0.90 -12.77 -0.79
CA PHE A 135 -2.20 -12.81 -1.46
C PHE A 135 -2.17 -12.41 -2.94
N TYR A 136 -1.42 -11.36 -3.28
CA TYR A 136 -1.48 -10.71 -4.60
C TYR A 136 -0.20 -10.88 -5.44
N GLY A 137 0.88 -11.41 -4.84
CA GLY A 137 2.21 -11.36 -5.44
C GLY A 137 2.79 -9.95 -5.39
N SER A 138 3.75 -9.68 -6.28
CA SER A 138 4.23 -8.30 -6.47
C SER A 138 3.09 -7.46 -7.06
N PHE A 139 2.74 -6.38 -6.36
CA PHE A 139 1.74 -5.41 -6.76
C PHE A 139 2.39 -4.04 -7.04
#